data_AF-A0A968MIB3-F1
#
_entry.id   AF-A0A968MIB3-F1
#
_cell.length_a   1.000
_cell.length_b   1.000
_cell.length_c   1.000
_cell.angle_alpha   90.00
_cell.angle_beta   90.00
_cell.angle_gamma   90.00
#
_symmetry.space_group_name_H-M   'P 1'
#
loop_
_entity.id
_entity.type
_entity.pdbx_description
1 polymer ?
#
loop_
_entity_poly.entity_id
_entity_poly.type
_entity_poly.pdbx_seq_one_letter_code
_entity_poly.pdbx_strand_id
1 'polypeptide(L)'
;MYFTGSAVPAVISFIRLPIFTRYFTPEEYGLFSLVSGTYVFLSMFLFSWIASCLWRFYTEANNNNLLNQLYANLFVLFVAGSVILMLISLIWLLFTGSKIVLLLVILSFFQIVTSQILNLYLIVKRINGKALLYNSFAIIQAVGAFVILILLTFKFNLRIESVLYGQIVVNLLLLIIIAPKIRYSFFSVSHFNRNWINKIFRYGTVGLITNFCILLLISADRYIIAIFREYQKLVFIIKLI
;
A
#
# COMPACT_ATOMS: atom_id res chain seq x y z
N MET A 1 -13.16 6.14 20.15
CA MET A 1 -12.98 4.87 19.40
C MET A 1 -12.23 5.02 18.06
N TYR A 2 -12.09 6.22 17.47
CA TYR A 2 -11.25 6.40 16.27
C TYR A 2 -9.74 6.32 16.56
N PHE A 3 -9.31 6.81 17.73
CA PHE A 3 -7.89 6.85 18.11
C PHE A 3 -7.27 5.45 18.29
N THR A 4 -8.00 4.51 18.88
CA THR A 4 -7.50 3.16 19.18
C THR A 4 -7.25 2.34 17.91
N GLY A 5 -8.04 2.55 16.85
CA GLY A 5 -7.87 1.88 15.55
C GLY A 5 -6.57 2.21 14.84
N SER A 6 -6.00 3.39 15.11
CA SER A 6 -4.73 3.86 14.53
C SER A 6 -3.54 3.61 15.45
N ALA A 7 -3.75 3.70 16.77
CA ALA A 7 -2.69 3.55 17.77
C ALA A 7 -2.08 2.15 17.77
N VAL A 8 -2.92 1.10 17.72
CA VAL A 8 -2.44 -0.29 17.77
C VAL A 8 -1.54 -0.63 16.57
N PRO A 9 -1.91 -0.35 15.30
CA PRO A 9 -1.00 -0.53 14.17
C PRO A 9 0.32 0.23 14.31
N ALA A 10 0.30 1.44 14.87
CA ALA A 10 1.52 2.23 15.10
C ALA A 10 2.44 1.57 16.14
N VAL A 11 1.89 1.12 17.27
CA VAL A 11 2.64 0.40 18.30
C VAL A 11 3.22 -0.90 17.76
N ILE A 12 2.45 -1.68 16.99
CA ILE A 12 2.94 -2.90 16.35
C ILE A 12 4.07 -2.60 15.37
N SER A 13 3.99 -1.50 14.61
CA SER A 13 5.05 -1.07 13.70
C SER A 13 6.35 -0.74 14.45
N PHE A 14 6.23 -0.12 15.63
CA PHE A 14 7.38 0.14 16.50
C PHE A 14 7.98 -1.14 17.08
N ILE A 15 7.16 -2.07 17.57
CA ILE A 15 7.60 -3.36 18.14
C ILE A 15 8.26 -4.26 17.09
N ARG A 16 8.01 -4.05 15.79
CA ARG A 16 8.72 -4.75 14.71
C ARG A 16 10.18 -4.31 14.56
N LEU A 17 10.53 -3.08 14.97
CA LEU A 17 11.86 -2.52 14.75
C LEU A 17 13.00 -3.39 15.32
N PRO A 18 12.95 -3.90 16.57
CA PRO A 18 14.00 -4.77 17.09
C PRO A 18 14.24 -6.03 16.25
N ILE A 19 13.19 -6.61 15.63
CA ILE A 19 13.33 -7.76 14.72
C ILE A 19 14.11 -7.33 13.48
N PHE A 20 13.75 -6.19 12.89
CA PHE A 20 14.45 -5.62 11.74
C PHE A 20 15.93 -5.32 12.02
N THR A 21 16.26 -4.82 13.21
CA THR A 21 17.61 -4.36 13.53
C THR A 21 18.52 -5.43 14.15
N ARG A 22 17.96 -6.51 14.71
CA ARG A 22 18.75 -7.56 15.39
C ARG A 22 18.77 -8.90 14.66
N TYR A 23 17.68 -9.28 13.98
CA TYR A 23 17.54 -10.62 13.41
C TYR A 23 17.88 -10.66 11.91
N PHE A 24 17.44 -9.64 11.15
CA PHE A 24 17.77 -9.54 9.73
C PHE A 24 19.09 -8.80 9.53
N THR A 25 19.85 -9.18 8.49
CA THR A 25 21.11 -8.47 8.21
C THR A 25 20.83 -7.08 7.65
N PRO A 26 21.76 -6.12 7.83
CA PRO A 26 21.62 -4.79 7.25
C PRO A 26 21.40 -4.81 5.73
N GLU A 27 22.02 -5.76 5.04
CA GLU A 27 21.84 -5.96 3.59
C GLU A 27 20.42 -6.38 3.23
N GLU A 28 19.86 -7.38 3.91
CA GLU A 28 18.48 -7.83 3.69
C GLU A 28 17.47 -6.73 3.95
N TYR A 29 17.63 -6.03 5.07
CA TYR A 29 16.79 -4.90 5.41
C TYR A 29 16.91 -3.76 4.40
N GLY A 30 18.12 -3.49 3.89
CA GLY A 30 18.36 -2.50 2.84
C GLY A 30 17.63 -2.85 1.54
N LEU A 31 17.75 -4.09 1.07
CA LEU A 31 17.06 -4.58 -0.13
C LEU A 31 15.53 -4.55 0.05
N PHE A 32 15.03 -5.02 1.20
CA PHE A 32 13.60 -4.96 1.53
C PHE A 32 13.07 -3.53 1.56
N SER A 33 13.80 -2.61 2.20
CA SER A 33 13.41 -1.20 2.30
C SER A 33 13.38 -0.54 0.93
N LEU A 34 14.34 -0.85 0.06
CA LEU A 34 14.38 -0.35 -1.32
C LEU A 34 13.19 -0.88 -2.12
N VAL A 35 12.98 -2.20 -2.15
CA VAL A 35 11.89 -2.80 -2.91
C VAL A 35 10.54 -2.32 -2.38
N SER A 36 10.28 -2.48 -1.09
CA SER A 36 9.00 -2.09 -0.47
C SER A 36 8.75 -0.59 -0.59
N GLY A 37 9.80 0.23 -0.46
CA GLY A 37 9.70 1.68 -0.64
C GLY A 37 9.26 2.05 -2.06
N THR A 38 9.86 1.46 -3.09
CA THR A 38 9.43 1.65 -4.48
C THR A 38 7.99 1.23 -4.68
N TYR A 39 7.58 0.09 -4.12
CA TYR A 39 6.20 -0.40 -4.21
C TYR A 39 5.20 0.51 -3.49
N VAL A 40 5.56 1.08 -2.33
CA VAL A 40 4.73 2.10 -1.66
C VAL A 40 4.53 3.31 -2.58
N PHE A 41 5.58 3.80 -3.22
CA PHE A 41 5.47 4.91 -4.17
C PHE A 41 4.58 4.55 -5.37
N LEU A 42 4.80 3.40 -6.01
CA LEU A 42 3.96 2.92 -7.10
C LEU A 42 2.49 2.81 -6.65
N SER A 43 2.23 2.34 -5.44
CA SER A 43 0.87 2.23 -4.91
C SER A 43 0.18 3.58 -4.72
N MET A 44 0.95 4.62 -4.34
CA MET A 44 0.43 5.98 -4.22
C MET A 44 -0.03 6.50 -5.59
N PHE A 45 0.73 6.28 -6.66
CA PHE A 45 0.33 6.73 -8.00
C PHE A 45 -0.77 5.85 -8.62
N LEU A 46 -0.77 4.54 -8.39
CA LEU A 46 -1.67 3.64 -9.09
C LEU A 46 -3.03 3.48 -8.40
N PHE A 47 -3.09 3.54 -7.06
CA PHE A 47 -4.30 3.12 -6.32
C PHE A 47 -4.85 4.17 -5.35
N SER A 48 -4.04 5.09 -4.82
CA SER A 48 -4.51 5.99 -3.74
C SER A 48 -5.70 6.87 -4.15
N TRP A 49 -5.75 7.31 -5.40
CA TRP A 49 -6.81 8.16 -5.92
C TRP A 49 -8.12 7.39 -6.13
N ILE A 50 -8.08 6.06 -6.30
CA ILE A 50 -9.28 5.20 -6.39
C ILE A 50 -10.06 5.27 -5.08
N ALA A 51 -9.36 5.21 -3.94
CA ALA A 51 -9.96 5.37 -2.61
C ALA A 51 -10.61 6.75 -2.45
N SER A 52 -9.95 7.82 -2.89
CA SER A 52 -10.49 9.19 -2.84
C SER A 52 -11.73 9.36 -3.73
N CYS A 53 -11.72 8.79 -4.94
CA CYS A 53 -12.88 8.78 -5.83
C CYS A 53 -14.07 8.05 -5.20
N LEU A 54 -13.82 6.92 -4.54
CA LEU A 54 -14.85 6.19 -3.82
C LEU A 54 -15.45 7.07 -2.71
N TRP A 55 -14.65 7.70 -1.86
CA TRP A 55 -15.13 8.65 -0.85
C TRP A 55 -15.97 9.79 -1.44
N ARG A 56 -15.53 10.37 -2.56
CA ARG A 56 -16.20 11.52 -3.18
C ARG A 56 -17.54 11.16 -3.83
N PHE A 57 -17.57 10.06 -4.58
CA PHE A 57 -18.71 9.74 -5.45
C PHE A 57 -19.67 8.71 -4.86
N TYR A 58 -19.35 8.08 -3.72
CA TYR A 58 -20.21 7.06 -3.12
C TYR A 58 -21.62 7.56 -2.83
N THR A 59 -21.76 8.69 -2.14
CA THR A 59 -23.08 9.21 -1.74
C THR A 59 -23.92 9.61 -2.95
N GLU A 60 -23.31 10.25 -3.95
CA GLU A 60 -23.97 10.62 -5.21
C GLU A 60 -24.45 9.36 -5.96
N ALA A 61 -23.59 8.35 -6.09
CA ALA A 61 -23.93 7.10 -6.75
C ALA A 61 -24.99 6.30 -5.99
N ASN A 62 -24.99 6.34 -4.65
CA ASN A 62 -25.99 5.67 -3.82
C ASN A 62 -27.37 6.31 -3.98
N ASN A 63 -27.46 7.64 -3.93
CA ASN A 63 -28.73 8.36 -4.06
C ASN A 63 -29.37 8.18 -5.44
N ASN A 64 -28.55 8.03 -6.48
CA ASN A 64 -29.01 7.87 -7.86
C ASN A 64 -29.14 6.41 -8.32
N ASN A 65 -28.97 5.41 -7.44
CA ASN A 65 -28.94 3.98 -7.79
C ASN A 65 -27.85 3.58 -8.81
N LEU A 66 -26.73 4.32 -8.86
CA LEU A 66 -25.61 4.13 -9.78
C LEU A 66 -24.39 3.44 -9.14
N LEU A 67 -24.53 2.85 -7.95
CA LEU A 67 -23.40 2.19 -7.25
C LEU A 67 -22.73 1.09 -8.07
N ASN A 68 -23.51 0.32 -8.84
CA ASN A 68 -22.95 -0.72 -9.70
C ASN A 68 -22.05 -0.13 -10.80
N GLN A 69 -22.39 1.04 -11.34
CA GLN A 69 -21.55 1.75 -12.31
C GLN A 69 -20.29 2.28 -11.64
N LEU A 70 -20.40 2.89 -10.45
CA LEU A 70 -19.24 3.36 -9.69
C LEU A 70 -18.26 2.21 -9.42
N TYR A 71 -18.74 1.08 -8.90
CA TYR A 71 -17.90 -0.07 -8.61
C TYR A 71 -17.28 -0.69 -9.85
N ALA A 72 -18.04 -0.86 -10.93
CA ALA A 72 -17.50 -1.37 -12.20
C ALA A 72 -16.36 -0.50 -12.74
N ASN A 73 -16.54 0.83 -12.75
CA ASN A 73 -15.52 1.74 -13.22
C ASN A 73 -14.28 1.76 -12.30
N LEU A 74 -14.46 1.78 -10.98
CA LEU A 74 -13.33 1.71 -10.03
C LEU A 74 -12.59 0.37 -10.13
N PHE A 75 -13.30 -0.73 -10.36
CA PHE A 75 -12.70 -2.05 -10.57
C PHE A 75 -11.88 -2.11 -11.85
N VAL A 76 -12.37 -1.56 -12.97
CA VAL A 76 -11.60 -1.44 -14.21
C VAL A 76 -10.32 -0.63 -14.00
N LEU A 77 -10.38 0.48 -13.26
CA LEU A 77 -9.20 1.29 -12.93
C LEU A 77 -8.23 0.55 -12.00
N PHE A 78 -8.74 -0.22 -11.04
CA PHE A 78 -7.92 -1.08 -10.18
C PHE A 78 -7.21 -2.19 -10.99
N VAL A 79 -7.91 -2.83 -11.93
CA VAL A 79 -7.33 -3.84 -12.82
C VAL A 79 -6.26 -3.21 -13.72
N ALA A 80 -6.54 -2.05 -14.31
CA ALA A 80 -5.57 -1.31 -15.13
C ALA A 80 -4.31 -0.95 -14.32
N GLY A 81 -4.48 -0.42 -13.11
CA GLY A 81 -3.37 -0.13 -12.20
C GLY A 81 -2.58 -1.38 -11.80
N SER A 82 -3.26 -2.51 -11.59
CA SER A 82 -2.62 -3.79 -11.27
C SER A 82 -1.83 -4.35 -12.47
N VAL A 83 -2.33 -4.20 -13.69
CA VAL A 83 -1.61 -4.58 -14.92
C VAL A 83 -0.36 -3.71 -15.11
N ILE A 84 -0.47 -2.39 -14.89
CA ILE A 84 0.70 -1.49 -14.94
C ILE A 84 1.74 -1.90 -13.89
N LEU A 85 1.30 -2.16 -12.65
CA LEU A 85 2.18 -2.63 -11.58
C LEU A 85 2.86 -3.95 -11.97
N MET A 86 2.13 -4.90 -12.54
CA MET A 86 2.65 -6.18 -13.02
C MET A 86 3.71 -5.98 -14.10
N LEU A 87 3.46 -5.11 -15.09
CA LEU A 87 4.44 -4.81 -16.15
C LEU A 87 5.72 -4.18 -15.58
N ILE A 88 5.60 -3.22 -14.66
CA ILE A 88 6.76 -2.61 -13.97
C ILE A 88 7.53 -3.69 -13.20
N SER A 89 6.82 -4.60 -12.53
CA SER A 89 7.42 -5.72 -11.80
C SER A 89 8.20 -6.63 -12.75
N LEU A 90 7.59 -7.03 -13.87
CA LEU A 90 8.24 -7.86 -14.89
C LEU A 90 9.48 -7.19 -15.48
N ILE A 91 9.40 -5.90 -15.79
CA ILE A 91 10.55 -5.12 -16.27
C ILE A 91 11.68 -5.16 -15.22
N TRP A 92 11.37 -4.91 -13.95
CA TRP A 92 12.37 -4.99 -12.88
C TRP A 92 12.99 -6.38 -12.78
N LEU A 93 12.18 -7.44 -12.92
CA LEU A 93 12.68 -8.82 -12.90
C LEU A 93 13.70 -9.13 -14.00
N LEU A 94 13.64 -8.45 -15.16
CA LEU A 94 14.61 -8.62 -16.24
C LEU A 94 15.99 -8.03 -15.91
N PHE A 95 16.04 -7.01 -15.05
CA PHE A 95 17.27 -6.31 -14.68
C PHE A 95 17.89 -6.80 -13.37
N THR A 96 17.18 -7.63 -12.60
CA THR A 96 17.68 -8.08 -11.30
C THR A 96 18.48 -9.38 -11.41
N GLY A 97 19.76 -9.34 -11.00
CA GLY A 97 20.59 -10.55 -10.84
C GLY A 97 20.44 -11.24 -9.47
N SER A 98 19.73 -10.62 -8.54
CA SER A 98 19.66 -11.08 -7.15
C SER A 98 18.37 -11.88 -6.88
N LYS A 99 18.53 -13.14 -6.45
CA LYS A 99 17.40 -14.05 -6.12
C LYS A 99 16.50 -13.48 -5.02
N ILE A 100 17.08 -12.82 -4.02
CA ILE A 100 16.31 -12.22 -2.93
C ILE A 100 15.50 -11.01 -3.41
N VAL A 101 16.06 -10.18 -4.29
CA VAL A 101 15.33 -9.05 -4.89
C VAL A 101 14.19 -9.57 -5.75
N LEU A 102 14.43 -10.60 -6.57
CA LEU A 102 13.39 -11.26 -7.36
C LEU A 102 12.21 -11.70 -6.48
N LEU A 103 12.50 -12.40 -5.38
CA LEU A 103 11.47 -12.85 -4.44
C LEU A 103 10.70 -11.67 -3.82
N LEU A 104 11.42 -10.65 -3.34
CA LEU A 104 10.82 -9.47 -2.72
C LEU A 104 9.94 -8.67 -3.68
N VAL A 105 10.32 -8.57 -4.96
CA VAL A 105 9.53 -7.91 -6.00
C VAL A 105 8.21 -8.68 -6.20
N ILE A 106 8.26 -9.99 -6.37
CA ILE A 106 7.07 -10.83 -6.53
C ILE A 106 6.15 -10.71 -5.31
N LEU A 107 6.69 -10.81 -4.10
CA LEU A 107 5.91 -10.72 -2.88
C LEU A 107 5.31 -9.32 -2.69
N SER A 108 6.02 -8.25 -3.03
CA SER A 108 5.51 -6.88 -2.91
C SER A 108 4.35 -6.61 -3.87
N PHE A 109 4.40 -7.17 -5.09
CA PHE A 109 3.27 -7.14 -6.02
C PHE A 109 2.01 -7.76 -5.40
N PHE A 110 2.10 -9.00 -4.91
CA PHE A 110 0.96 -9.69 -4.30
C PHE A 110 0.46 -8.99 -3.02
N GLN A 111 1.39 -8.46 -2.23
CA GLN A 111 1.08 -7.72 -1.02
C GLN A 111 0.25 -6.46 -1.33
N ILE A 112 0.64 -5.66 -2.33
CA ILE A 112 -0.14 -4.49 -2.74
C ILE A 112 -1.50 -4.87 -3.32
N VAL A 113 -1.53 -5.82 -4.25
CA VAL A 113 -2.79 -6.20 -4.92
C VAL A 113 -3.81 -6.69 -3.89
N THR A 114 -3.42 -7.59 -2.98
CA THR A 114 -4.31 -8.09 -1.93
C THR A 114 -4.74 -7.01 -0.94
N SER A 115 -3.82 -6.12 -0.56
CA SER A 115 -4.09 -4.98 0.33
C SER A 115 -5.10 -4.01 -0.26
N GLN A 116 -4.97 -3.69 -1.56
CA GLN A 116 -5.87 -2.74 -2.23
C GLN A 116 -7.29 -3.30 -2.42
N ILE A 117 -7.44 -4.60 -2.69
CA ILE A 117 -8.78 -5.23 -2.76
C ILE A 117 -9.49 -5.11 -1.41
N LEU A 118 -8.79 -5.43 -0.31
CA LEU A 118 -9.33 -5.26 1.04
C LEU A 118 -9.67 -3.80 1.34
N ASN A 119 -8.77 -2.87 0.98
CA ASN A 119 -8.94 -1.45 1.24
C ASN A 119 -10.22 -0.89 0.58
N LEU A 120 -10.49 -1.25 -0.69
CA LEU A 120 -11.71 -0.82 -1.39
C LEU A 120 -12.98 -1.27 -0.65
N TYR A 121 -13.03 -2.53 -0.21
CA TYR A 121 -14.16 -3.03 0.57
C TYR A 121 -14.31 -2.32 1.92
N LEU A 122 -13.20 -2.14 2.64
CA LEU A 122 -13.19 -1.54 3.97
C LEU A 122 -13.55 -0.05 3.93
N ILE A 123 -13.13 0.68 2.90
CA ILE A 123 -13.54 2.08 2.69
C ILE A 123 -15.06 2.18 2.54
N VAL A 124 -15.69 1.29 1.76
CA VAL A 124 -17.16 1.28 1.65
C VAL A 124 -17.82 1.03 3.00
N LYS A 125 -17.31 0.10 3.81
CA LYS A 125 -17.84 -0.13 5.16
C LYS A 125 -17.67 1.10 6.05
N ARG A 126 -16.53 1.79 5.94
CA ARG A 126 -16.26 3.02 6.68
C ARG A 126 -17.20 4.17 6.28
N ILE A 127 -17.45 4.36 4.98
CA ILE A 127 -18.39 5.38 4.47
C ILE A 127 -19.82 5.11 5.00
N ASN A 128 -20.23 3.85 5.08
CA ASN A 128 -21.53 3.44 5.63
C ASN A 128 -21.60 3.46 7.17
N GLY A 129 -20.73 4.22 7.85
CA GLY A 129 -20.74 4.35 9.31
C GLY A 129 -20.17 3.15 10.09
N LYS A 130 -19.70 2.09 9.44
CA LYS A 130 -19.10 0.91 10.10
C LYS A 130 -17.61 1.12 10.39
N ALA A 131 -17.26 2.26 10.98
CA ALA A 131 -15.88 2.62 11.30
C ALA A 131 -15.23 1.65 12.30
N LEU A 132 -16.01 1.04 13.21
CA LEU A 132 -15.52 0.01 14.12
C LEU A 132 -15.02 -1.23 13.36
N LEU A 133 -15.77 -1.69 12.34
CA LEU A 133 -15.36 -2.82 11.51
C LEU A 133 -14.06 -2.50 10.76
N TYR A 134 -13.96 -1.30 10.17
CA TYR A 134 -12.73 -0.84 9.53
C TYR A 134 -11.53 -0.89 10.50
N ASN A 135 -11.70 -0.33 11.71
CA ASN A 135 -10.65 -0.30 12.72
C ASN A 135 -10.27 -1.71 13.20
N SER A 136 -11.24 -2.61 13.42
CA SER A 136 -10.98 -3.99 13.80
C SER A 136 -10.15 -4.72 12.72
N PHE A 137 -10.48 -4.54 11.44
CA PHE A 137 -9.70 -5.13 10.36
C PHE A 137 -8.28 -4.54 10.26
N ALA A 138 -8.10 -3.26 10.54
CA ALA A 138 -6.77 -2.64 10.60
C ALA A 138 -5.92 -3.24 11.73
N ILE A 139 -6.52 -3.45 12.91
CA ILE A 139 -5.87 -4.10 14.06
C ILE A 139 -5.52 -5.55 13.72
N ILE A 140 -6.45 -6.32 13.13
CA ILE A 140 -6.21 -7.72 12.74
C ILE A 140 -5.09 -7.81 11.69
N GLN A 141 -5.05 -6.90 10.71
CA GLN A 141 -3.94 -6.83 9.75
C GLN A 141 -2.61 -6.57 10.44
N ALA A 142 -2.55 -5.58 11.33
CA ALA A 142 -1.30 -5.25 12.03
C ALA A 142 -0.82 -6.38 12.94
N VAL A 143 -1.69 -6.85 13.85
CA VAL A 143 -1.35 -7.88 14.84
C VAL A 143 -1.15 -9.24 14.15
N GLY A 144 -2.07 -9.64 13.26
CA GLY A 144 -1.98 -10.90 12.55
C GLY A 144 -0.72 -10.99 11.70
N ALA A 145 -0.40 -9.94 10.92
CA ALA A 145 0.80 -9.97 10.07
C ALA A 145 2.07 -10.02 10.92
N PHE A 146 2.04 -9.43 12.13
CA PHE A 146 3.15 -9.52 13.07
C PHE A 146 3.29 -10.91 13.69
N VAL A 147 2.18 -11.55 14.07
CA VAL A 147 2.19 -12.94 14.57
C VAL A 147 2.70 -13.89 13.50
N ILE A 148 2.23 -13.76 12.25
CA ILE A 148 2.70 -14.61 11.15
C ILE A 148 4.17 -14.33 10.84
N LEU A 149 4.61 -13.06 10.86
CA LEU A 149 6.03 -12.71 10.75
C LEU A 149 6.85 -13.50 11.77
N ILE A 150 6.54 -13.41 13.07
CA ILE A 150 7.26 -14.12 14.14
C ILE A 150 7.26 -15.64 13.87
N LEU A 151 6.10 -16.22 13.55
CA LEU A 151 5.99 -17.65 13.29
C LEU A 151 6.88 -18.08 12.11
N LEU A 152 6.84 -17.35 10.99
CA LEU A 152 7.64 -17.65 9.81
C LEU A 152 9.14 -17.46 10.06
N THR A 153 9.52 -16.41 10.78
CA THR A 153 10.91 -16.11 11.11
C THR A 153 11.54 -17.16 12.02
N PHE A 154 10.87 -17.52 13.13
CA PHE A 154 11.47 -18.37 14.16
C PHE A 154 11.17 -19.86 14.01
N LYS A 155 10.03 -20.24 13.42
CA LYS A 155 9.66 -21.66 13.26
C LYS A 155 10.08 -22.23 11.90
N PHE A 156 9.99 -21.42 10.86
CA PHE A 156 10.26 -21.84 9.48
C PHE A 156 11.60 -21.33 8.93
N ASN A 157 12.37 -20.60 9.74
CA ASN A 157 13.67 -20.02 9.38
C ASN A 157 13.65 -19.16 8.11
N LEU A 158 12.49 -18.56 7.79
CA LEU A 158 12.40 -17.57 6.71
C LEU A 158 13.06 -16.27 7.16
N ARG A 159 13.71 -15.58 6.23
CA ARG A 159 14.43 -14.33 6.52
C ARG A 159 13.50 -13.14 6.29
N ILE A 160 13.97 -12.08 5.64
CA ILE A 160 13.25 -10.81 5.50
C ILE A 160 11.92 -10.95 4.72
N GLU A 161 11.80 -11.96 3.86
CA GLU A 161 10.59 -12.28 3.10
C GLU A 161 9.38 -12.64 4.00
N SER A 162 9.63 -13.12 5.22
CA SER A 162 8.59 -13.42 6.22
C SER A 162 7.67 -12.23 6.51
N VAL A 163 8.18 -11.00 6.33
CA VAL A 163 7.43 -9.75 6.51
C VAL A 163 6.31 -9.62 5.49
N LEU A 164 6.62 -9.86 4.21
CA LEU A 164 5.64 -9.77 3.12
C LEU A 164 4.70 -10.97 3.15
N TYR A 165 5.22 -12.17 3.42
CA TYR A 165 4.38 -13.35 3.62
C TYR A 165 3.35 -13.13 4.73
N GLY A 166 3.77 -12.59 5.87
CA GLY A 166 2.86 -12.30 6.98
C GLY A 166 1.71 -11.38 6.57
N GLN A 167 2.00 -10.34 5.80
CA GLN A 167 0.97 -9.42 5.28
C GLN A 167 0.06 -10.10 4.26
N ILE A 168 0.62 -10.82 3.29
CA ILE A 168 -0.14 -11.52 2.25
C ILE A 168 -1.08 -12.56 2.87
N VAL A 169 -0.58 -13.39 3.79
CA VAL A 169 -1.38 -14.45 4.40
C VAL A 169 -2.55 -13.86 5.18
N VAL A 170 -2.34 -12.82 5.99
CA VAL A 170 -3.46 -12.19 6.70
C VAL A 170 -4.43 -11.54 5.72
N ASN A 171 -3.94 -10.87 4.68
CA ASN A 171 -4.81 -10.25 3.69
C ASN A 171 -5.67 -11.30 2.97
N LEU A 172 -5.09 -12.43 2.57
CA LEU A 172 -5.81 -13.53 1.94
C LEU A 172 -6.84 -14.14 2.89
N LEU A 173 -6.50 -14.37 4.16
CA LEU A 173 -7.45 -14.86 5.16
C LEU A 173 -8.63 -13.91 5.33
N LEU A 174 -8.36 -12.60 5.43
CA LEU A 174 -9.42 -11.60 5.52
C LEU A 174 -10.25 -11.54 4.23
N LEU A 175 -9.63 -11.65 3.06
CA LEU A 175 -10.33 -11.73 1.77
C LEU A 175 -11.29 -12.92 1.72
N ILE A 176 -10.86 -14.09 2.18
CA ILE A 176 -11.70 -15.30 2.28
C ILE A 176 -12.91 -15.03 3.20
N ILE A 177 -12.70 -14.38 4.35
CA ILE A 177 -13.77 -14.06 5.30
C ILE A 177 -14.77 -13.05 4.72
N ILE A 178 -14.32 -12.08 3.91
CA ILE A 178 -15.20 -11.07 3.33
C ILE A 178 -15.80 -11.47 1.99
N ALA A 179 -15.20 -12.41 1.25
CA ALA A 179 -15.64 -12.86 -0.06
C ALA A 179 -17.16 -13.12 -0.16
N PRO A 180 -17.80 -13.87 0.76
CA PRO A 180 -19.25 -14.11 0.68
C PRO A 180 -20.11 -12.86 0.95
N LYS A 181 -19.52 -11.81 1.53
CA LYS A 181 -20.19 -10.54 1.87
C LYS A 181 -19.98 -9.46 0.79
N ILE A 182 -19.10 -9.70 -0.18
CA ILE A 182 -18.88 -8.78 -1.29
C ILE A 182 -19.98 -9.00 -2.33
N ARG A 183 -20.70 -7.92 -2.68
CA ARG A 183 -21.69 -7.98 -3.75
C ARG A 183 -20.98 -8.21 -5.08
N TYR A 184 -21.47 -9.12 -5.92
CA TYR A 184 -20.89 -9.40 -7.25
C TYR A 184 -20.67 -8.15 -8.12
N SER A 185 -21.45 -7.09 -7.93
CA SER A 185 -21.27 -5.83 -8.65
C SER A 185 -19.95 -5.10 -8.34
N PHE A 186 -19.24 -5.46 -7.26
CA PHE A 186 -17.89 -4.96 -7.00
C PHE A 186 -16.86 -5.41 -8.03
N PHE A 187 -17.06 -6.59 -8.64
CA PHE A 187 -16.13 -7.21 -9.58
C PHE A 187 -16.69 -7.28 -11.01
N SER A 188 -17.84 -6.64 -11.25
CA SER A 188 -18.51 -6.70 -12.56
C SER A 188 -17.99 -5.62 -13.49
N VAL A 189 -17.64 -6.00 -14.71
CA VAL A 189 -17.31 -5.05 -15.80
C VAL A 189 -18.56 -4.65 -16.60
N SER A 190 -19.69 -5.35 -16.41
CA SER A 190 -20.91 -5.19 -17.22
C SER A 190 -21.54 -3.80 -17.14
N HIS A 191 -21.29 -3.04 -16.07
CA HIS A 191 -21.86 -1.70 -15.87
C HIS A 191 -20.85 -0.58 -16.16
N PHE A 192 -19.82 -0.87 -16.95
CA PHE A 192 -18.83 0.11 -17.38
C PHE A 192 -19.51 1.28 -18.11
N ASN A 193 -19.11 2.51 -17.77
CA ASN A 193 -19.68 3.71 -18.38
C ASN A 193 -18.58 4.75 -18.62
N ARG A 194 -18.37 5.10 -19.89
CA ARG A 194 -17.31 6.03 -20.31
C ARG A 194 -17.47 7.45 -19.73
N ASN A 195 -18.69 7.91 -19.50
CA ASN A 195 -18.90 9.24 -18.90
C ASN A 195 -18.47 9.24 -17.43
N TRP A 196 -18.78 8.16 -16.71
CA TRP A 196 -18.30 7.95 -15.34
C TRP A 196 -16.79 7.81 -15.26
N ILE A 197 -16.16 7.06 -16.17
CA ILE A 197 -14.70 6.93 -16.15
C ILE A 197 -14.02 8.28 -16.32
N ASN A 198 -14.52 9.14 -17.21
CA ASN A 198 -13.93 10.46 -17.43
C ASN A 198 -14.11 11.37 -16.20
N LYS A 199 -15.28 11.31 -15.55
CA LYS A 199 -15.56 12.04 -14.30
C LYS A 199 -14.64 11.57 -13.16
N ILE A 200 -14.49 10.25 -12.98
CA ILE A 200 -13.62 9.64 -11.97
C ILE A 200 -12.15 9.97 -12.26
N PHE A 201 -11.72 9.84 -13.51
CA PHE A 201 -10.34 10.08 -13.91
C PHE A 201 -9.94 11.55 -13.74
N ARG A 202 -10.79 12.51 -14.16
CA ARG A 202 -10.54 13.95 -13.98
C ARG A 202 -10.43 14.33 -12.50
N TYR A 203 -11.19 13.69 -11.61
CA TYR A 203 -11.03 13.89 -10.17
C TYR A 203 -9.76 13.21 -9.65
N GLY A 204 -9.47 12.00 -10.12
CA GLY A 204 -8.31 11.20 -9.75
C GLY A 204 -6.98 11.88 -10.10
N THR A 205 -6.87 12.52 -11.27
CA THR A 205 -5.66 13.22 -11.71
C THR A 205 -5.28 14.37 -10.79
N VAL A 206 -6.26 15.09 -10.22
CA VAL A 206 -5.99 16.11 -9.18
C VAL A 206 -5.36 15.45 -7.95
N GLY A 207 -5.89 14.30 -7.53
CA GLY A 207 -5.31 13.53 -6.43
C GLY A 207 -3.87 13.07 -6.70
N LEU A 208 -3.55 12.69 -7.94
CA LEU A 208 -2.18 12.34 -8.34
C LEU A 208 -1.21 13.52 -8.18
N ILE A 209 -1.62 14.71 -8.63
CA ILE A 209 -0.82 15.94 -8.48
C ILE A 209 -0.57 16.21 -6.99
N THR A 210 -1.61 16.09 -6.15
CA THR A 210 -1.45 16.26 -4.70
C THR A 210 -0.46 15.27 -4.10
N ASN A 211 -0.56 13.98 -4.45
CA ASN A 211 0.38 12.96 -3.96
C ASN A 211 1.81 13.21 -4.43
N PHE A 212 1.98 13.67 -5.68
CA PHE A 212 3.29 14.04 -6.21
C PHE A 212 3.91 15.21 -5.43
N CYS A 213 3.13 16.26 -5.15
CA CYS A 213 3.58 17.40 -4.35
C CYS A 213 3.96 16.98 -2.92
N ILE A 214 3.17 16.12 -2.27
CA ILE A 214 3.47 15.58 -0.94
C ILE A 214 4.77 14.78 -0.96
N LEU A 215 4.98 13.96 -1.99
CA LEU A 215 6.18 13.15 -2.14
C LEU A 215 7.42 14.04 -2.34
N LEU A 216 7.31 15.10 -3.15
CA LEU A 216 8.37 16.09 -3.29
C LEU A 216 8.71 16.76 -1.96
N LEU A 217 7.71 17.17 -1.17
CA LEU A 217 7.92 17.76 0.14
C LEU A 217 8.65 16.81 1.10
N ILE A 218 8.19 15.56 1.22
CA ILE A 218 8.81 14.55 2.10
C ILE A 218 10.24 14.21 1.66
N SER A 219 10.48 14.23 0.34
CA SER A 219 11.81 13.94 -0.21
C SER A 219 12.75 15.13 -0.06
N ALA A 220 12.23 16.36 -0.19
CA ALA A 220 12.99 17.60 -0.13
C ALA A 220 13.77 17.74 1.19
N ASP A 221 13.16 17.38 2.33
CA ASP A 221 13.82 17.42 3.63
C ASP A 221 15.14 16.65 3.64
N ARG A 222 15.18 15.48 3.00
CA ARG A 222 16.39 14.65 2.92
C ARG A 222 17.47 15.29 2.04
N TYR A 223 17.08 15.93 0.94
CA TYR A 223 18.02 16.63 0.05
C TYR A 223 18.57 17.90 0.71
N ILE A 224 17.72 18.66 1.41
CA ILE A 224 18.15 19.85 2.16
C ILE A 224 19.17 19.42 3.23
N ILE A 225 18.88 18.38 4.01
CA ILE A 225 19.82 17.87 5.03
C ILE A 225 21.14 17.39 4.39
N ALA A 226 21.08 16.72 3.24
CA ALA A 226 22.28 16.27 2.53
C ALA A 226 23.17 17.46 2.11
N ILE A 227 22.58 18.50 1.53
CA ILE A 227 23.27 19.73 1.13
C ILE A 227 23.89 20.43 2.35
N PHE A 228 23.15 20.55 3.46
CA PHE A 228 23.67 21.14 4.69
C PHE A 228 24.86 20.35 5.26
N ARG A 229 24.81 19.01 5.18
CA ARG A 229 25.89 18.15 5.69
C ARG A 229 27.16 18.25 4.84
N GLU A 230 27.03 18.40 3.52
CA GLU A 230 28.15 18.69 2.62
C GLU A 230 28.75 20.08 2.89
N TYR A 231 27.91 21.11 3.07
CA TYR A 231 28.37 22.45 3.42
C TYR A 231 29.16 22.47 4.73
N GLN A 232 28.69 21.75 5.77
CA GLN A 232 29.40 21.64 7.04
C GLN A 232 30.76 20.95 6.92
N LYS A 233 30.87 19.91 6.08
CA LYS A 233 32.16 19.26 5.77
C LYS A 233 33.12 20.20 5.05
N LEU A 234 32.65 20.99 4.08
CA LEU A 234 33.47 21.96 3.35
C LEU A 234 33.99 23.08 4.27
N VAL A 235 33.14 23.63 5.14
CA VAL A 235 33.55 24.65 6.12
C VAL A 235 34.57 24.09 7.13
N PHE A 236 34.45 22.82 7.52
CA PHE A 236 35.43 22.18 8.41
C PHE A 236 36.79 21.99 7.74
N ILE A 237 36.84 21.63 6.45
CA ILE A 237 38.09 21.51 5.67
C ILE A 237 38.76 22.88 5.50
N ILE A 238 37.99 23.94 5.22
CA ILE A 238 38.53 25.30 5.09
C ILE A 238 39.12 25.83 6.40
N LYS A 239 38.62 25.39 7.57
CA LYS A 239 39.19 25.75 8.88
C LYS A 239 40.46 24.98 9.24
N LEU A 240 40.80 23.93 8.50
CA LEU A 240 41.99 23.08 8.72
C LEU A 240 43.17 23.43 7.80
N ILE A 241 42.97 24.37 6.87
CA ILE A 241 43.99 24.95 5.97
C ILE A 241 44.31 26.35 6.49
#